data_AF-A0A6P0X6M3-F1
#
_entry.id   AF-A0A6P0X6M3-F1
#
_cell.length_a   1.000
_cell.length_b   1.000
_cell.length_c   1.000
_cell.angle_alpha   90.00
_cell.angle_beta   90.00
_cell.angle_gamma   90.00
#
_symmetry.space_group_name_H-M   'P 1'
#
loop_
_entity.id
_entity.type
_entity.pdbx_description
1 polymer ?
#
loop_
_entity_poly.entity_id
_entity_poly.type
_entity_poly.pdbx_seq_one_letter_code
_entity_poly.pdbx_strand_id
1 'polypeptide(L)'
;MNQQSFALQPFTSTSPLTNCEIVGSITRYNQTLTISYELHCQLTELVIPTLTREPMRKDGLWQETCFEFFVRVKDAPQYWEFNLSPAADWNVYRFAAYRQGMEEEKAFTSLPFSIEQQSNMLRLTLEVDLAELVSANQILEVAISAVVKSKEGEVSYWALVHPGSKPDFHHRDSFILIARHD
;
A
#
# COMPACT_ATOMS: atom_id res chain seq x y z
N MET A 1 -10.61 -0.27 -19.15
CA MET A 1 -10.09 -0.66 -17.82
C MET A 1 -8.74 -1.33 -18.02
N ASN A 2 -7.68 -0.55 -17.89
CA ASN A 2 -6.28 -0.93 -18.05
C ASN A 2 -5.77 -1.43 -16.70
N GLN A 3 -5.98 -2.72 -16.45
CA GLN A 3 -5.38 -3.40 -15.31
C GLN A 3 -3.87 -3.52 -15.53
N GLN A 4 -3.11 -3.12 -14.53
CA GLN A 4 -1.65 -3.24 -14.50
C GLN A 4 -1.26 -4.20 -13.39
N SER A 5 -0.49 -5.23 -13.71
CA SER A 5 0.11 -6.12 -12.71
C SER A 5 1.42 -5.52 -12.19
N PHE A 6 1.76 -5.84 -10.95
CA PHE A 6 3.03 -5.44 -10.34
C PHE A 6 3.64 -6.57 -9.50
N ALA A 7 4.94 -6.46 -9.25
CA ALA A 7 5.69 -7.26 -8.30
C ALA A 7 6.57 -6.33 -7.46
N LEU A 8 6.53 -6.47 -6.13
CA LEU A 8 7.35 -5.67 -5.24
C LEU A 8 8.73 -6.31 -5.07
N GLN A 9 9.73 -5.46 -4.91
CA GLN A 9 11.11 -5.86 -4.67
C GLN A 9 11.46 -5.63 -3.19
N PRO A 10 12.12 -6.60 -2.51
CA PRO A 10 12.59 -6.39 -1.15
C PRO A 10 13.75 -5.39 -1.16
N PHE A 11 13.85 -4.59 -0.10
CA PHE A 11 14.98 -3.69 0.09
C PHE A 11 16.24 -4.51 0.42
N THR A 12 17.30 -4.34 -0.35
CA THR A 12 18.44 -5.27 -0.37
C THR A 12 19.33 -5.24 0.87
N SER A 13 19.25 -4.19 1.70
CA SER A 13 20.10 -4.08 2.90
C SER A 13 19.44 -4.60 4.18
N THR A 14 18.19 -5.05 4.11
CA THR A 14 17.52 -5.83 5.17
C THR A 14 17.65 -7.31 4.85
N SER A 15 17.67 -8.21 5.85
CA SER A 15 17.53 -9.66 5.63
C SER A 15 16.25 -9.89 4.83
N PRO A 16 16.33 -10.18 3.52
CA PRO A 16 15.13 -10.29 2.72
C PRO A 16 14.46 -11.61 3.06
N LEU A 17 13.13 -11.59 3.18
CA LEU A 17 12.35 -12.82 3.25
C LEU A 17 12.42 -13.52 1.87
N THR A 18 13.49 -14.28 1.65
CA THR A 18 13.85 -14.87 0.34
C THR A 18 12.84 -15.89 -0.19
N ASN A 19 11.98 -16.41 0.67
CA ASN A 19 10.91 -17.36 0.32
C ASN A 19 9.53 -16.68 0.20
N CYS A 20 9.46 -15.35 0.29
CA CYS A 20 8.23 -14.62 0.08
C CYS A 20 8.23 -13.90 -1.29
N GLU A 21 7.05 -13.80 -1.90
CA GLU A 21 6.80 -12.98 -3.08
C GLU A 21 5.60 -12.07 -2.80
N ILE A 22 5.66 -10.82 -3.25
CA ILE A 22 4.50 -9.91 -3.20
C ILE A 22 4.20 -9.42 -4.61
N VAL A 23 3.07 -9.86 -5.15
CA VAL A 23 2.54 -9.46 -6.45
C VAL A 23 1.18 -8.83 -6.29
N GLY A 24 0.66 -8.27 -7.37
CA GLY A 24 -0.67 -7.72 -7.33
C GLY A 24 -1.11 -7.12 -8.65
N SER A 25 -2.24 -6.43 -8.59
CA SER A 25 -2.71 -5.62 -9.70
C SER A 25 -3.39 -4.36 -9.22
N ILE A 26 -3.41 -3.38 -10.10
CA ILE A 26 -4.07 -2.10 -9.89
C ILE A 26 -4.83 -1.70 -11.16
N THR A 27 -6.04 -1.19 -10.98
CA THR A 27 -6.88 -0.69 -12.06
C THR A 27 -7.51 0.60 -11.59
N ARG A 28 -7.66 1.56 -12.51
CA ARG A 28 -8.44 2.77 -12.27
C ARG A 28 -9.53 2.89 -13.32
N TYR A 29 -10.74 3.20 -12.86
CA TYR A 29 -11.87 3.55 -13.69
C TYR A 29 -12.49 4.83 -13.15
N ASN A 30 -12.46 5.91 -13.93
CA ASN A 30 -12.80 7.25 -13.44
C ASN A 30 -12.01 7.63 -12.15
N GLN A 31 -12.70 7.81 -11.02
CA GLN A 31 -12.07 8.10 -9.71
C GLN A 31 -12.00 6.86 -8.81
N THR A 32 -12.51 5.71 -9.26
CA THR A 32 -12.42 4.46 -8.51
C THR A 32 -11.08 3.80 -8.79
N LEU A 33 -10.34 3.51 -7.72
CA LEU A 33 -9.10 2.75 -7.75
C LEU A 33 -9.33 1.38 -7.11
N THR A 34 -9.01 0.33 -7.84
CA THR A 34 -8.99 -1.04 -7.32
C THR A 34 -7.55 -1.50 -7.24
N ILE A 35 -7.12 -1.98 -6.08
CA ILE A 35 -5.79 -2.56 -5.88
C ILE A 35 -5.93 -3.90 -5.16
N SER A 36 -5.19 -4.90 -5.63
CA SER A 36 -5.13 -6.22 -5.02
C SER A 36 -3.67 -6.62 -4.80
N TYR A 37 -3.36 -7.04 -3.59
CA TYR A 37 -2.06 -7.57 -3.18
C TYR A 37 -2.19 -9.07 -2.93
N GLU A 38 -1.15 -9.81 -3.28
CA GLU A 38 -0.96 -11.20 -2.90
C GLU A 38 0.44 -11.37 -2.32
N LEU A 39 0.50 -11.70 -1.04
CA LEU A 39 1.71 -12.13 -0.35
C LEU A 39 1.75 -13.65 -0.37
N HIS A 40 2.66 -14.23 -1.14
CA HIS A 40 2.91 -15.66 -1.20
C HIS A 40 4.09 -15.99 -0.30
N CYS A 41 3.83 -16.62 0.84
CA CYS A 41 4.85 -17.00 1.81
C CYS A 41 4.28 -17.96 2.85
N GLN A 42 5.12 -18.68 3.58
CA GLN A 42 4.69 -19.48 4.73
C GLN A 42 4.20 -18.54 5.86
N LEU A 43 2.91 -18.22 5.92
CA LEU A 43 2.37 -17.18 6.81
C LEU A 43 2.59 -17.49 8.29
N THR A 44 2.81 -18.77 8.64
CA THR A 44 3.15 -19.18 10.01
C THR A 44 4.50 -18.64 10.48
N GLU A 45 5.38 -18.20 9.58
CA GLU A 45 6.68 -17.58 9.86
C GLU A 45 6.57 -16.05 10.01
N LEU A 46 5.43 -15.46 9.63
CA LEU A 46 5.21 -14.03 9.62
C LEU A 46 4.37 -13.57 10.82
N VAL A 47 4.57 -12.32 11.23
CA VAL A 47 3.67 -11.62 12.15
C VAL A 47 2.52 -11.07 11.32
N ILE A 48 1.46 -11.86 11.15
CA ILE A 48 0.21 -11.43 10.53
C ILE A 48 -0.77 -11.02 11.65
N PRO A 49 -1.17 -9.73 11.72
CA PRO A 49 -2.18 -9.28 12.66
C PRO A 49 -3.49 -10.05 12.53
N THR A 50 -4.12 -10.40 13.65
CA THR A 50 -5.41 -11.09 13.68
C THR A 50 -6.52 -10.20 13.13
N LEU A 51 -7.31 -10.73 12.20
CA LEU A 51 -8.49 -10.06 11.63
C LEU A 51 -9.45 -9.61 12.75
N THR A 52 -9.79 -8.32 12.77
CA THR A 52 -10.82 -7.77 13.68
C THR A 52 -12.20 -7.84 13.05
N ARG A 53 -13.25 -7.92 13.89
CA ARG A 53 -14.65 -7.79 13.47
C ARG A 53 -15.12 -6.34 13.37
N GLU A 54 -14.36 -5.42 13.97
CA GLU A 54 -14.65 -4.00 14.00
C GLU A 54 -13.40 -3.25 13.48
N PRO A 55 -13.23 -3.15 12.15
CA PRO A 55 -12.16 -2.37 11.54
C PRO A 55 -12.19 -0.92 12.03
N MET A 56 -11.05 -0.41 12.46
CA MET A 56 -10.93 0.99 12.89
C MET A 56 -9.81 1.70 12.17
N ARG A 57 -9.92 3.03 12.13
CA ARG A 57 -8.78 3.86 11.77
C ARG A 57 -7.72 3.81 12.87
N LYS A 58 -6.45 3.55 12.54
CA LYS A 58 -5.35 3.49 13.51
C LYS A 58 -4.07 4.13 12.99
N ASP A 59 -3.35 4.80 13.89
CA ASP A 59 -2.00 5.30 13.61
C ASP A 59 -0.96 4.19 13.75
N GLY A 60 0.18 4.33 13.06
CA GLY A 60 1.31 3.43 13.23
C GLY A 60 1.14 2.02 12.65
N LEU A 61 0.25 1.80 11.68
CA LEU A 61 0.04 0.47 11.08
C LEU A 61 1.31 -0.10 10.44
N TRP A 62 2.17 0.76 9.87
CA TRP A 62 3.48 0.40 9.31
C TRP A 62 4.47 -0.16 10.33
N GLN A 63 4.15 -0.06 11.63
CA GLN A 63 4.94 -0.69 12.68
C GLN A 63 4.69 -2.19 12.76
N GLU A 64 3.74 -2.77 12.02
CA GLU A 64 3.49 -4.22 11.88
C GLU A 64 3.48 -4.62 10.40
N THR A 65 3.10 -5.87 10.07
CA THR A 65 2.86 -6.24 8.67
C THR A 65 1.70 -5.41 8.11
N CYS A 66 1.95 -4.63 7.05
CA CYS A 66 1.02 -3.68 6.46
C CYS A 66 1.26 -3.54 4.95
N PHE A 67 0.19 -3.29 4.19
CA PHE A 67 0.25 -2.99 2.77
C PHE A 67 -0.09 -1.53 2.55
N GLU A 68 0.66 -0.89 1.67
CA GLU A 68 0.61 0.56 1.52
C GLU A 68 0.62 0.95 0.04
N PHE A 69 -0.17 1.95 -0.31
CA PHE A 69 -0.01 2.61 -1.59
C PHE A 69 -0.13 4.12 -1.45
N PHE A 70 0.50 4.81 -2.38
CA PHE A 70 0.58 6.25 -2.39
C PHE A 70 0.04 6.76 -3.70
N VAL A 71 -0.78 7.81 -3.64
CA VAL A 71 -1.39 8.41 -4.81
C VAL A 71 -1.01 9.88 -4.87
N ARG A 72 -0.58 10.35 -6.04
CA ARG A 72 -0.45 11.78 -6.31
C ARG A 72 -0.97 12.12 -7.69
N VAL A 73 -1.52 13.33 -7.82
CA VAL A 73 -1.75 13.91 -9.15
C VAL A 73 -0.39 14.19 -9.77
N LYS A 74 -0.25 13.86 -11.06
CA LYS A 74 0.99 14.11 -11.80
C LYS A 74 1.45 15.55 -11.61
N ASP A 75 2.75 15.72 -11.35
CA ASP A 75 3.44 16.99 -11.09
C ASP A 75 3.03 17.74 -9.79
N ALA A 76 2.02 17.27 -9.06
CA ALA A 76 1.63 17.86 -7.78
C ALA A 76 2.65 17.52 -6.67
N PRO A 77 2.84 18.43 -5.68
CA PRO A 77 3.65 18.17 -4.50
C PRO A 77 2.88 17.34 -3.46
N GLN A 78 1.57 17.56 -3.35
CA GLN A 78 0.69 16.84 -2.43
C GLN A 78 0.51 15.39 -2.87
N TYR A 79 0.45 14.49 -1.89
CA TYR A 79 0.12 13.09 -2.09
C TYR A 79 -0.63 12.53 -0.90
N TRP A 80 -1.23 11.36 -1.11
CA TRP A 80 -1.91 10.59 -0.08
C TRP A 80 -1.22 9.25 0.09
N GLU A 81 -1.26 8.75 1.32
CA GLU A 81 -0.77 7.44 1.73
C GLU A 81 -1.96 6.67 2.30
N PHE A 82 -2.15 5.45 1.81
CA PHE A 82 -3.17 4.53 2.30
C PHE A 82 -2.48 3.34 2.93
N ASN A 83 -2.80 3.07 4.21
CA ASN A 83 -2.23 1.98 4.97
C ASN A 83 -3.32 0.97 5.31
N LEU A 84 -3.09 -0.29 4.94
CA LEU A 84 -4.06 -1.38 5.03
C LEU A 84 -3.43 -2.52 5.83
N SER A 85 -3.96 -2.78 7.03
CA SER A 85 -3.50 -3.88 7.87
C SER A 85 -4.20 -5.19 7.49
N PRO A 86 -3.51 -6.34 7.52
CA PRO A 86 -4.15 -7.66 7.53
C PRO A 86 -5.20 -7.86 8.65
N ALA A 87 -5.21 -7.02 9.68
CA ALA A 87 -6.25 -7.01 10.69
C ALA A 87 -7.57 -6.35 10.22
N ALA A 88 -7.61 -5.74 9.03
CA ALA A 88 -8.65 -4.84 8.51
C ALA A 88 -8.61 -3.40 9.06
N ASP A 89 -7.77 -3.09 10.05
CA ASP A 89 -7.52 -1.70 10.44
C ASP A 89 -6.84 -0.92 9.31
N TRP A 90 -7.07 0.39 9.25
CA TRP A 90 -6.63 1.22 8.13
C TRP A 90 -6.22 2.64 8.56
N ASN A 91 -5.54 3.36 7.69
CA ASN A 91 -5.44 4.81 7.77
C ASN A 91 -5.24 5.41 6.38
N VAL A 92 -5.57 6.69 6.26
CA VAL A 92 -5.21 7.50 5.10
C VAL A 92 -4.59 8.79 5.62
N TYR A 93 -3.38 9.08 5.18
CA TYR A 93 -2.70 10.33 5.45
C TYR A 93 -2.63 11.18 4.19
N ARG A 94 -2.67 12.48 4.37
CA ARG A 94 -2.37 13.49 3.36
C ARG A 94 -1.06 14.17 3.72
N PHE A 95 -0.24 14.42 2.72
CA PHE A 95 1.00 15.17 2.84
C PHE A 95 0.96 16.36 1.90
N ALA A 96 1.39 17.54 2.38
CA ALA A 96 1.47 18.75 1.56
C ALA A 96 2.62 18.69 0.54
N ALA A 97 3.72 18.02 0.91
CA ALA A 97 4.88 17.76 0.08
C ALA A 97 5.66 16.55 0.65
N TYR A 98 6.76 16.16 0.02
CA TYR A 98 7.61 15.05 0.45
C TYR A 98 7.92 15.10 1.97
N ARG A 99 7.33 14.16 2.73
CA ARG A 99 7.44 14.04 4.21
C ARG A 99 7.11 15.33 4.97
N GLN A 100 6.24 16.19 4.43
CA GLN A 100 5.83 17.45 5.03
C GLN A 100 4.32 17.54 5.19
N GLY A 101 3.89 18.11 6.31
CA GLY A 101 2.46 18.39 6.57
C GLY A 101 1.61 17.13 6.62
N MET A 102 2.12 16.06 7.25
CA MET A 102 1.37 14.83 7.45
C MET A 102 0.14 15.11 8.32
N GLU A 103 -1.04 14.82 7.79
CA GLU A 103 -2.32 14.94 8.47
C GLU A 103 -3.19 13.74 8.13
N GLU A 104 -4.09 13.37 9.04
CA GLU A 104 -5.12 12.38 8.75
C GLU A 104 -6.09 12.90 7.69
N GLU A 105 -6.32 12.13 6.62
CA GLU A 105 -7.28 12.45 5.57
C GLU A 105 -8.70 12.07 6.00
N LYS A 106 -9.57 13.07 6.10
CA LYS A 106 -10.91 12.98 6.70
C LYS A 106 -12.01 12.65 5.71
N ALA A 107 -11.71 12.69 4.40
CA ALA A 107 -12.66 12.28 3.35
C ALA A 107 -13.16 10.82 3.54
N PHE A 108 -12.35 9.96 4.17
CA PHE A 108 -12.70 8.57 4.43
C PHE A 108 -13.15 8.37 5.87
N THR A 109 -14.31 7.72 6.05
CA THR A 109 -14.77 7.25 7.36
C THR A 109 -14.64 5.74 7.52
N SER A 110 -14.41 5.03 6.40
CA SER A 110 -14.09 3.60 6.33
C SER A 110 -13.36 3.30 5.01
N LEU A 111 -12.65 2.17 4.95
CA LEU A 111 -12.16 1.57 3.70
C LEU A 111 -12.62 0.11 3.64
N PRO A 112 -13.45 -0.29 2.66
CA PRO A 112 -14.00 -1.64 2.58
C PRO A 112 -13.07 -2.56 1.79
N PHE A 113 -11.94 -2.97 2.40
CA PHE A 113 -11.07 -3.97 1.78
C PHE A 113 -11.32 -5.37 2.35
N SER A 114 -11.18 -6.38 1.49
CA SER A 114 -11.29 -7.79 1.85
C SER A 114 -9.92 -8.41 2.11
N ILE A 115 -9.89 -9.39 3.00
CA ILE A 115 -8.71 -10.16 3.36
C ILE A 115 -9.04 -11.64 3.23
N GLU A 116 -8.28 -12.35 2.40
CA GLU A 116 -8.33 -13.80 2.28
C GLU A 116 -6.99 -14.37 2.75
N GLN A 117 -7.03 -15.38 3.61
CA GLN A 117 -5.83 -16.00 4.17
C GLN A 117 -5.88 -17.52 4.01
N GLN A 118 -4.79 -18.07 3.50
CA GLN A 118 -4.46 -19.50 3.44
C GLN A 118 -3.08 -19.69 4.10
N SER A 119 -2.66 -20.94 4.32
CA SER A 119 -1.39 -21.20 5.01
C SER A 119 -0.16 -20.59 4.33
N ASN A 120 -0.20 -20.46 3.00
CA ASN A 120 0.91 -20.02 2.16
C ASN A 120 0.62 -18.72 1.37
N MET A 121 -0.53 -18.07 1.61
CA MET A 121 -0.94 -16.92 0.81
C MET A 121 -1.89 -16.01 1.60
N LEU A 122 -1.63 -14.70 1.53
CA LEU A 122 -2.55 -13.66 1.97
C LEU A 122 -2.90 -12.79 0.78
N ARG A 123 -4.20 -12.60 0.54
CA ARG A 123 -4.71 -11.64 -0.44
C ARG A 123 -5.44 -10.50 0.25
N LEU A 124 -5.14 -9.28 -0.17
CA LEU A 124 -5.82 -8.06 0.28
C LEU A 124 -6.34 -7.31 -0.94
N THR A 125 -7.64 -7.02 -1.00
CA THR A 125 -8.23 -6.28 -2.13
C THR A 125 -9.04 -5.09 -1.64
N LEU A 126 -8.70 -3.90 -2.12
CA LEU A 126 -9.40 -2.65 -1.87
C LEU A 126 -10.00 -2.12 -3.16
N GLU A 127 -11.24 -1.66 -3.08
CA GLU A 127 -11.82 -0.71 -4.03
C GLU A 127 -12.12 0.58 -3.28
N VAL A 128 -11.63 1.71 -3.78
CA VAL A 128 -11.78 3.01 -3.13
C VAL A 128 -12.17 4.08 -4.15
N ASP A 129 -13.14 4.92 -3.77
CA ASP A 129 -13.51 6.11 -4.52
C ASP A 129 -12.59 7.28 -4.12
N LEU A 130 -11.91 7.87 -5.10
CA LEU A 130 -11.01 9.00 -4.91
C LEU A 130 -11.65 10.34 -5.30
N ALA A 131 -12.95 10.40 -5.54
CA ALA A 131 -13.63 11.61 -6.02
C ALA A 131 -13.45 12.85 -5.11
N GLU A 132 -13.29 12.65 -3.80
CA GLU A 132 -12.99 13.75 -2.87
C GLU A 132 -11.54 14.24 -2.94
N LEU A 133 -10.63 13.43 -3.49
CA LEU A 133 -9.20 13.73 -3.55
C LEU A 133 -8.75 14.28 -4.91
N VAL A 134 -9.31 13.72 -5.99
CA VAL A 134 -8.83 13.94 -7.36
C VAL A 134 -10.00 14.00 -8.34
N SER A 135 -9.82 14.74 -9.44
CA SER A 135 -10.77 14.76 -10.55
C SER A 135 -10.56 13.58 -11.50
N ALA A 136 -11.64 13.13 -12.16
CA ALA A 136 -11.59 12.06 -13.16
C ALA A 136 -10.45 12.22 -14.18
N ASN A 137 -10.31 13.42 -14.75
CA ASN A 137 -9.39 13.71 -15.85
C ASN A 137 -7.91 13.83 -15.45
N GLN A 138 -7.59 13.78 -14.15
CA GLN A 138 -6.22 13.89 -13.67
C GLN A 138 -5.47 12.58 -13.87
N ILE A 139 -4.21 12.67 -14.31
CA ILE A 139 -3.29 11.52 -14.35
C ILE A 139 -2.76 11.32 -12.94
N LEU A 140 -2.82 10.08 -12.43
CA LEU A 140 -2.25 9.74 -11.14
C LEU A 140 -0.94 8.98 -11.31
N GLU A 141 0.02 9.32 -10.47
CA GLU A 141 1.25 8.59 -10.26
C GLU A 141 1.10 7.84 -8.93
N VAL A 142 1.45 6.56 -8.93
CA VAL A 142 1.21 5.63 -7.81
C VAL A 142 2.52 4.96 -7.39
N ALA A 143 2.78 4.96 -6.09
CA ALA A 143 3.77 4.09 -5.47
C ALA A 143 3.04 2.97 -4.70
N ILE A 144 3.62 1.78 -4.65
CA ILE A 144 3.05 0.60 -3.99
C ILE A 144 4.15 -0.05 -3.15
N SER A 145 3.85 -0.35 -1.90
CA SER A 145 4.77 -0.94 -0.93
C SER A 145 4.09 -1.87 0.05
N ALA A 146 4.91 -2.57 0.82
CA ALA A 146 4.49 -3.35 1.97
C ALA A 146 5.62 -3.39 3.01
N VAL A 147 5.22 -3.42 4.28
CA VAL A 147 6.08 -3.80 5.41
C VAL A 147 5.69 -5.21 5.80
N VAL A 148 6.66 -6.12 5.91
CA VAL A 148 6.41 -7.50 6.35
C VAL A 148 7.32 -7.83 7.51
N LYS A 149 6.73 -8.30 8.60
CA LYS A 149 7.46 -8.72 9.79
C LYS A 149 7.59 -10.24 9.88
N SER A 150 8.80 -10.70 10.14
CA SER A 150 9.08 -12.08 10.56
C SER A 150 8.78 -12.27 12.04
N LYS A 151 8.37 -13.47 12.43
CA LYS A 151 8.31 -13.88 13.85
C LYS A 151 9.68 -13.92 14.52
N GLU A 152 10.76 -13.96 13.74
CA GLU A 152 12.13 -13.85 14.24
C GLU A 152 12.54 -12.40 14.58
N GLY A 153 11.64 -11.43 14.34
CA GLY A 153 11.83 -10.01 14.68
C GLY A 153 12.39 -9.15 13.54
N GLU A 154 12.71 -9.74 12.40
CA GLU A 154 13.17 -9.01 11.21
C GLU A 154 12.01 -8.27 10.52
N VAL A 155 12.31 -7.07 10.02
CA VAL A 155 11.37 -6.26 9.21
C VAL A 155 11.91 -6.20 7.79
N SER A 156 11.10 -6.63 6.83
CA SER A 156 11.40 -6.54 5.40
C SER A 156 10.52 -5.46 4.76
N TYR A 157 11.16 -4.59 3.98
CA TYR A 157 10.50 -3.48 3.29
C TYR A 157 10.42 -3.79 1.79
N TRP A 158 9.22 -3.70 1.22
CA TRP A 158 8.96 -4.07 -0.16
C TRP A 158 8.36 -2.88 -0.90
N ALA A 159 8.80 -2.62 -2.13
CA ALA A 159 8.27 -1.53 -2.96
C ALA A 159 8.44 -1.84 -4.44
N LEU A 160 7.74 -1.12 -5.32
CA LEU A 160 7.97 -1.20 -6.76
C LEU A 160 9.42 -0.88 -7.14
N VAL A 161 10.02 0.11 -6.45
CA VAL A 161 11.41 0.53 -6.61
C VAL A 161 11.88 1.17 -5.31
N HIS A 162 13.19 1.09 -5.05
CA HIS A 162 13.85 1.73 -3.91
C HIS A 162 14.88 2.75 -4.42
N PRO A 163 14.51 4.03 -4.61
CA PRO A 163 15.41 5.02 -5.23
C PRO A 163 16.60 5.42 -4.36
N GLY A 164 16.45 5.30 -3.04
CA GLY A 164 17.43 5.77 -2.06
C GLY A 164 18.23 4.65 -1.40
N SER A 165 19.16 5.04 -0.54
CA SER A 165 19.95 4.14 0.32
C SER A 165 19.20 3.68 1.58
N LYS A 166 17.93 4.06 1.72
CA LYS A 166 17.03 3.68 2.83
C LYS A 166 15.68 3.25 2.25
N PRO A 167 14.92 2.39 2.95
CA PRO A 167 13.57 2.04 2.54
C PRO A 167 12.65 3.25 2.75
N ASP A 168 12.50 4.08 1.72
CA ASP A 168 11.72 5.30 1.76
C ASP A 168 10.62 5.28 0.69
N PHE A 169 9.43 4.84 1.10
CA PHE A 169 8.28 4.71 0.21
C PHE A 169 7.73 6.06 -0.25
N HIS A 170 8.00 7.14 0.49
CA HIS A 170 7.54 8.50 0.15
C HIS A 170 8.43 9.19 -0.88
N HIS A 171 9.57 8.59 -1.25
CA HIS A 171 10.47 9.19 -2.23
C HIS A 171 9.73 9.42 -3.55
N ARG A 172 9.85 10.60 -4.15
CA ARG A 172 9.04 11.00 -5.31
C ARG A 172 9.24 10.07 -6.51
N ASP A 173 10.46 9.57 -6.67
CA ASP A 173 10.84 8.61 -7.72
C ASP A 173 10.31 7.19 -7.48
N SER A 174 9.66 6.91 -6.34
CA SER A 174 8.97 5.64 -6.08
C SER A 174 7.59 5.58 -6.76
N PHE A 175 7.03 6.72 -7.18
CA PHE A 175 5.71 6.83 -7.83
C PHE A 175 5.81 6.54 -9.33
N ILE A 176 6.16 5.30 -9.68
CA ILE A 176 6.49 4.92 -11.06
C ILE A 176 5.30 4.37 -11.86
N LEU A 177 4.20 4.00 -11.20
CA LEU A 177 3.03 3.46 -11.87
C LEU A 177 2.07 4.58 -12.27
N ILE A 178 1.60 4.56 -13.53
CA ILE A 178 0.68 5.58 -14.04
C ILE A 178 -0.74 5.02 -14.10
N ALA A 179 -1.64 5.54 -13.26
CA ALA A 179 -3.06 5.17 -13.24
C ALA A 179 -3.90 6.19 -14.02
N ARG A 180 -4.21 5.86 -15.27
CA ARG A 180 -5.08 6.66 -16.15
C ARG A 180 -6.54 6.39 -15.83
N HIS A 181 -7.41 7.39 -16.03
CA HIS A 181 -8.83 7.12 -16.08
C HIS A 181 -9.11 6.42 -17.42
N ASP A 182 -9.63 5.21 -17.37
CA ASP A 182 -10.22 4.55 -18.52
C ASP A 182 -11.74 4.71 -18.51
#